data_AF-A0A1W9L5B0-F1
#
_entry.id   AF-A0A1W9L5B0-F1
#
_cell.length_a   1.000
_cell.length_b   1.000
_cell.length_c   1.000
_cell.angle_alpha   90.00
_cell.angle_beta   90.00
_cell.angle_gamma   90.00
#
_symmetry.space_group_name_H-M   'P 1'
#
loop_
_entity.id
_entity.type
_entity.pdbx_description
1 polymer ?
#
loop_
_entity_poly.entity_id
_entity_poly.type
_entity_poly.pdbx_seq_one_letter_code
_entity_poly.pdbx_strand_id
1 'polypeptide(L)'
;MERCPTCAARLKEDIAVCSRCGMDLSTPLRIQEQAQSWQHRAIALLKQNEWLAAQQAVIASLQLKREPFAIALHDFIVVCQTQQEQIRLAKERESERIRQEHNKARLEKIELALKLLRENVR
;
A
#
# COMPACT_ATOMS: atom_id res chain seq x y z
N MET A 1 12.15 23.33 -17.20
CA MET A 1 13.11 23.52 -18.31
C MET A 1 13.95 22.28 -18.42
N GLU A 2 13.54 21.36 -19.29
CA GLU A 2 14.23 20.08 -19.47
C GLU A 2 15.54 20.25 -20.26
N ARG A 3 16.50 19.38 -19.99
CA ARG A 3 17.79 19.35 -20.67
C ARG A 3 17.97 18.00 -21.34
N CYS A 4 18.62 18.01 -22.51
CA CYS A 4 19.00 16.79 -23.20
C CYS A 4 19.89 15.94 -22.28
N PRO A 5 19.58 14.64 -22.07
CA PRO A 5 20.38 13.78 -21.20
C PRO A 5 21.80 13.55 -21.73
N THR A 6 22.00 13.66 -23.05
CA THR A 6 23.29 13.38 -23.71
C THR A 6 24.23 14.58 -23.72
N CYS A 7 23.73 15.78 -24.07
CA CYS A 7 24.58 16.96 -24.27
C CYS A 7 24.26 18.15 -23.35
N ALA A 8 23.32 17.96 -22.41
CA ALA A 8 22.83 18.96 -21.47
C ALA A 8 22.29 20.26 -22.10
N ALA A 9 22.06 20.28 -23.42
CA ALA A 9 21.43 21.39 -24.11
C ALA A 9 20.02 21.63 -23.58
N ARG A 10 19.61 22.90 -23.45
CA ARG A 10 18.25 23.26 -23.05
C ARG A 10 17.29 22.86 -24.16
N LEU A 11 16.26 22.09 -23.83
CA LEU A 11 15.22 21.70 -24.77
C LEU A 11 14.13 22.78 -24.75
N LYS A 12 13.59 23.12 -25.92
CA LYS A 12 12.29 23.79 -26.00
C LYS A 12 11.21 22.73 -25.81
N GLU A 13 10.01 23.17 -25.44
CA GLU A 13 8.83 22.29 -25.34
C GLU A 13 8.61 21.56 -26.67
N ASP A 14 8.18 20.30 -26.58
CA ASP A 14 7.82 19.41 -27.70
C ASP A 14 8.91 19.11 -28.73
N ILE A 15 10.19 19.17 -28.35
CA ILE A 15 11.29 18.78 -29.24
C ILE A 15 11.54 17.27 -29.17
N ALA A 16 11.21 16.58 -30.25
CA ALA A 16 11.52 15.15 -30.43
C ALA A 16 13.01 14.88 -30.72
N VAL A 17 13.76 15.83 -31.30
CA VAL A 17 15.18 15.65 -31.65
C VAL A 17 16.01 16.80 -31.12
N CYS A 18 17.03 16.50 -30.32
CA CYS A 18 17.92 17.52 -29.78
C CYS A 18 18.64 18.29 -30.90
N SER A 19 18.46 19.62 -30.94
CA SER A 19 19.08 20.48 -31.96
C SER A 19 20.61 20.55 -31.89
N ARG A 20 21.22 20.11 -30.78
CA ARG A 20 22.67 20.15 -30.57
C ARG A 20 23.37 18.84 -30.92
N CYS A 21 22.82 17.71 -30.49
CA CYS A 21 23.47 16.40 -30.65
C CYS A 21 22.69 15.43 -31.54
N GLY A 22 21.54 15.83 -32.09
CA GLY A 22 20.72 14.97 -32.95
C GLY A 22 20.06 13.78 -32.26
N MET A 23 20.17 13.68 -30.92
CA MET A 23 19.55 12.60 -30.15
C MET A 23 18.03 12.66 -30.30
N ASP A 24 17.41 11.53 -30.64
CA ASP A 24 15.97 11.34 -30.53
C ASP A 24 15.57 11.21 -29.06
N LEU A 25 14.71 12.14 -28.62
CA LEU A 25 14.20 12.27 -27.27
C LEU A 25 12.75 11.79 -27.15
N SER A 26 12.09 11.42 -28.25
CA SER A 26 10.70 10.94 -28.23
C SER A 26 10.50 9.80 -27.25
N THR A 27 11.42 8.82 -27.26
CA THR A 27 11.38 7.65 -26.39
C THR A 27 11.59 8.00 -24.91
N PRO A 28 12.69 8.66 -24.49
CA PRO A 28 12.89 9.00 -23.09
C PRO A 28 11.83 9.96 -22.52
N LEU A 29 11.33 10.91 -23.32
CA LEU A 29 10.24 11.80 -22.90
C LEU A 29 8.94 11.01 -22.66
N ARG A 30 8.57 10.13 -23.59
CA ARG A 30 7.39 9.27 -23.45
C ARG A 30 7.50 8.34 -22.23
N ILE A 31 8.68 7.80 -21.95
CA ILE A 31 8.92 6.97 -20.76
C ILE A 31 8.68 7.80 -19.48
N GLN A 32 9.16 9.05 -19.45
CA GLN A 32 8.95 9.94 -18.31
C GLN A 32 7.47 10.28 -18.11
N GLU A 33 6.76 10.66 -19.18
CA GLU A 33 5.33 10.93 -19.13
C GLU A 33 4.54 9.71 -18.66
N GLN A 34 4.88 8.52 -19.17
CA GLN A 34 4.25 7.28 -18.78
C GLN A 34 4.51 6.98 -17.29
N ALA A 35 5.73 7.17 -16.79
CA ALA A 35 6.05 7.00 -15.37
C ALA A 35 5.21 7.94 -14.49
N GLN A 36 5.11 9.22 -14.86
CA GLN A 36 4.28 10.20 -14.14
C GLN A 36 2.79 9.83 -14.17
N SER A 37 2.29 9.34 -15.31
CA SER A 37 0.90 8.89 -15.41
C SER A 37 0.59 7.74 -14.43
N TRP A 38 1.54 6.81 -14.24
CA TRP A 38 1.42 5.71 -13.30
C TRP A 38 1.43 6.19 -11.84
N GLN A 39 2.24 7.21 -11.52
CA GLN A 39 2.24 7.85 -10.20
C GLN A 39 0.89 8.52 -9.90
N HIS A 40 0.35 9.30 -10.84
CA HIS A 40 -0.97 9.90 -10.68
C HIS A 40 -2.07 8.84 -10.51
N ARG A 41 -1.99 7.75 -11.27
CA ARG A 41 -2.92 6.62 -11.13
C ARG A 41 -2.82 5.95 -9.77
N ALA A 42 -1.61 5.74 -9.25
CA ALA A 42 -1.42 5.19 -7.91
C ALA A 42 -2.09 6.05 -6.84
N ILE A 43 -1.92 7.38 -6.90
CA ILE A 43 -2.57 8.32 -5.96
C ILE A 43 -4.10 8.23 -6.06
N ALA A 44 -4.64 8.18 -7.28
CA ALA A 44 -6.08 8.05 -7.50
C ALA A 44 -6.64 6.73 -6.92
N LEU A 45 -5.91 5.63 -7.06
CA LEU A 45 -6.27 4.33 -6.49
C LEU A 45 -6.22 4.33 -4.97
N LEU A 46 -5.23 5.01 -4.37
CA LEU A 46 -5.16 5.20 -2.91
C LEU A 46 -6.38 5.95 -2.38
N LYS A 47 -6.83 6.99 -3.10
CA LYS A 47 -8.05 7.73 -2.73
C LYS A 47 -9.30 6.82 -2.72
N GLN A 48 -9.29 5.76 -3.52
CA GLN A 48 -10.37 4.77 -3.61
C GLN A 48 -10.18 3.58 -2.64
N ASN A 49 -9.13 3.60 -1.81
CA ASN A 49 -8.71 2.49 -0.94
C ASN A 49 -8.32 1.21 -1.69
N GLU A 50 -7.96 1.30 -2.97
CA GLU A 50 -7.49 0.16 -3.76
C GLU A 50 -5.97 -0.04 -3.59
N TRP A 51 -5.56 -0.46 -2.40
CA TRP A 51 -4.14 -0.55 -2.01
C TRP A 51 -3.28 -1.44 -2.91
N LEU A 52 -3.79 -2.62 -3.30
CA LEU A 52 -3.05 -3.56 -4.14
C LEU A 52 -2.84 -2.99 -5.56
N ALA A 53 -3.88 -2.40 -6.15
CA ALA A 53 -3.79 -1.78 -7.46
C ALA A 53 -2.88 -0.54 -7.43
N ALA A 54 -2.95 0.25 -6.36
CA ALA A 54 -2.05 1.39 -6.16
C ALA A 54 -0.59 0.93 -6.11
N GLN A 55 -0.28 -0.13 -5.34
CA GLN A 55 1.06 -0.70 -5.27
C GLN A 55 1.58 -1.14 -6.65
N GLN A 56 0.74 -1.85 -7.42
CA GLN A 56 1.09 -2.27 -8.78
C GLN A 56 1.38 -1.09 -9.69
N ALA A 57 0.59 -0.01 -9.61
CA ALA A 57 0.81 1.21 -10.38
C ALA A 57 2.14 1.89 -10.01
N VAL A 58 2.52 1.93 -8.72
CA VAL A 58 3.82 2.46 -8.30
C VAL A 58 4.97 1.59 -8.81
N ILE A 59 4.86 0.27 -8.74
CA ILE A 59 5.86 -0.66 -9.27
C ILE A 59 6.04 -0.43 -10.78
N ALA A 60 4.94 -0.27 -11.53
CA ALA A 60 4.99 0.04 -12.96
C ALA A 60 5.71 1.38 -13.25
N SER A 61 5.47 2.42 -12.44
CA SER A 61 6.24 3.68 -12.54
C SER A 61 7.74 3.43 -12.29
N LEU A 62 8.09 2.68 -11.26
CA LEU A 62 9.49 2.44 -10.85
C LEU A 62 10.28 1.63 -11.87
N GLN A 63 9.61 0.74 -12.61
CA GLN A 63 10.21 -0.01 -13.73
C GLN A 63 10.59 0.90 -14.91
N LEU A 64 9.84 1.99 -15.11
CA LEU A 64 10.13 2.97 -16.15
C LEU A 64 11.20 3.97 -15.72
N LYS A 65 11.03 4.54 -14.52
CA LYS A 65 11.94 5.55 -13.96
C LYS A 65 11.90 5.49 -12.43
N ARG A 66 13.07 5.27 -11.82
CA ARG A 66 13.24 5.30 -10.36
C ARG A 66 13.27 6.73 -9.85
N GLU A 67 12.10 7.35 -9.75
CA GLU A 67 11.97 8.70 -9.20
C GLU A 67 11.85 8.65 -7.66
N PRO A 68 12.48 9.60 -6.93
CA PRO A 68 12.41 9.64 -5.47
C PRO A 68 10.97 9.64 -4.93
N PHE A 69 10.06 10.32 -5.62
CA PHE A 69 8.65 10.34 -5.25
C PHE A 69 7.99 8.97 -5.35
N ALA A 70 8.21 8.23 -6.44
CA ALA A 70 7.66 6.88 -6.61
C ALA A 70 8.21 5.89 -5.56
N ILE A 71 9.48 6.05 -5.17
CA ILE A 71 10.09 5.24 -4.09
C ILE A 71 9.39 5.55 -2.76
N ALA A 72 9.28 6.83 -2.39
CA ALA A 72 8.61 7.24 -1.16
C ALA A 72 7.15 6.79 -1.12
N LEU A 73 6.45 6.85 -2.26
CA LEU A 73 5.07 6.39 -2.38
C LEU A 73 4.94 4.87 -2.21
N HIS A 74 5.88 4.09 -2.78
CA HIS A 74 5.92 2.65 -2.58
C HIS A 74 6.09 2.30 -1.11
N ASP A 75 7.07 2.91 -0.45
CA ASP A 75 7.40 2.63 0.95
C ASP A 75 6.24 3.02 1.87
N PHE A 76 5.59 4.15 1.59
CA PHE A 76 4.36 4.56 2.27
C PHE A 76 3.27 3.48 2.18
N ILE A 77 3.00 2.95 0.99
CA ILE A 77 2.00 1.90 0.78
C ILE A 77 2.33 0.64 1.59
N VAL A 78 3.58 0.19 1.55
CA VAL A 78 4.03 -1.02 2.26
C VAL A 78 3.86 -0.86 3.78
N VAL A 79 4.26 0.28 4.33
CA VAL A 79 4.10 0.58 5.77
C VAL A 79 2.63 0.59 6.15
N CYS A 80 1.78 1.27 5.38
CA CYS A 80 0.35 1.34 5.66
C CYS A 80 -0.35 -0.02 5.60
N GLN A 81 -0.05 -0.85 4.59
CA GLN A 81 -0.61 -2.20 4.47
C GLN A 81 -0.20 -3.08 5.65
N THR A 82 1.07 -3.04 6.03
CA THR A 82 1.59 -3.81 7.17
C THR A 82 0.90 -3.40 8.47
N GLN A 83 0.73 -2.09 8.68
CA GLN A 83 0.07 -1.57 9.87
C GLN A 83 -1.42 -1.96 9.91
N GLN A 84 -2.12 -1.91 8.77
CA GLN A 84 -3.51 -2.35 8.68
C GLN A 84 -3.67 -3.84 9.04
N GLU A 85 -2.78 -4.69 8.53
CA GLU A 85 -2.80 -6.12 8.84
C GLU A 85 -2.54 -6.38 10.33
N GLN A 86 -1.57 -5.68 10.93
CA GLN A 86 -1.30 -5.81 12.37
C GLN A 86 -2.51 -5.39 13.22
N ILE A 87 -3.18 -4.30 12.86
CA ILE A 87 -4.40 -3.85 13.53
C ILE A 87 -5.51 -4.90 13.38
N ARG A 88 -5.65 -5.51 12.20
CA ARG A 88 -6.65 -6.58 11.96
C ARG A 88 -6.39 -7.76 12.88
N LEU A 89 -5.17 -8.29 12.88
CA LEU A 89 -4.77 -9.42 13.71
C LEU A 89 -4.92 -9.13 15.21
N ALA A 90 -4.60 -7.91 15.65
CA ALA A 90 -4.78 -7.51 17.04
C ALA A 90 -6.26 -7.52 17.45
N LYS A 91 -7.17 -7.05 16.57
CA LYS A 91 -8.62 -7.09 16.81
C LYS A 91 -9.16 -8.52 16.86
N GLU A 92 -8.67 -9.40 15.99
CA GLU A 92 -9.05 -10.82 15.98
C GLU A 92 -8.63 -11.50 17.28
N ARG A 93 -7.38 -11.32 17.72
CA ARG A 93 -6.87 -11.85 19.00
C ARG A 93 -7.68 -11.36 20.19
N GLU A 94 -8.02 -10.07 20.23
CA GLU A 94 -8.84 -9.53 21.31
C GLU A 94 -10.25 -10.11 21.30
N SER A 95 -10.85 -10.26 20.12
CA SER A 95 -12.18 -10.88 19.97
C SER A 95 -12.19 -12.34 20.44
N GLU A 96 -11.13 -13.09 20.16
CA GLU A 96 -10.95 -14.45 20.65
C GLU A 96 -10.79 -14.50 22.16
N ARG A 97 -10.00 -13.59 22.74
CA ARG A 97 -9.83 -13.49 24.20
C ARG A 97 -11.17 -13.28 24.90
N ILE A 98 -11.97 -12.33 24.42
CA ILE A 98 -13.31 -12.05 24.96
C ILE A 98 -14.22 -13.29 24.85
N ARG A 99 -14.19 -14.01 23.71
CA ARG A 99 -14.97 -15.24 23.54
C ARG A 99 -14.54 -16.32 24.53
N GLN A 100 -13.24 -16.49 24.73
CA GLN A 100 -12.69 -17.48 25.68
C GLN A 100 -13.08 -17.15 27.12
N GLU A 101 -12.97 -15.89 27.53
CA GLU A 101 -13.39 -15.43 28.86
C GLU A 101 -14.89 -15.66 29.10
N HIS A 102 -15.73 -15.31 28.12
CA HIS A 102 -17.17 -15.55 28.20
C HIS A 102 -17.49 -17.05 28.30
N ASN A 103 -16.83 -17.89 27.51
CA ASN A 103 -17.01 -19.34 27.57
C ASN A 103 -16.58 -19.91 28.92
N LYS A 104 -15.44 -19.46 29.46
CA LYS A 104 -14.95 -19.85 30.78
C LYS A 104 -15.95 -19.48 31.87
N ALA A 105 -16.40 -18.23 31.91
CA ALA A 105 -17.40 -17.76 32.89
C ALA A 105 -18.72 -18.54 32.79
N ARG A 106 -19.10 -18.98 31.58
CA ARG A 106 -20.30 -19.79 31.38
C ARG A 106 -20.14 -21.21 31.95
N LEU A 107 -18.96 -21.82 31.77
CA LEU A 107 -18.65 -23.14 32.34
C LEU A 107 -18.60 -23.08 33.87
N GLU A 108 -17.94 -22.08 34.45
CA GLU A 108 -17.89 -21.88 35.91
C GLU A 108 -19.30 -21.74 36.52
N LYS A 109 -20.20 -21.00 35.86
CA LYS A 109 -21.62 -20.90 36.28
C LYS A 109 -22.34 -22.25 36.24
N ILE A 110 -22.13 -23.05 35.19
CA ILE A 110 -22.73 -24.37 35.06
C ILE A 110 -22.19 -25.31 36.16
N GLU A 111 -20.88 -25.30 36.40
CA GLU A 111 -20.25 -26.10 37.46
C GLU A 111 -20.80 -25.75 38.85
N LEU A 112 -20.97 -24.46 39.14
CA LEU A 112 -21.57 -24.00 40.40
C LEU A 112 -23.01 -24.48 40.53
N ALA A 113 -23.82 -24.36 39.47
CA ALA A 113 -25.21 -24.83 39.48
C ALA A 113 -25.29 -26.35 39.72
N LEU A 114 -24.43 -27.14 39.07
CA LEU A 114 -24.34 -28.59 39.30
C LEU A 114 -23.89 -28.96 40.71
N LYS A 115 -23.07 -28.13 41.36
CA LYS A 115 -22.65 -28.31 42.75
C LYS A 115 -23.82 -28.07 43.71
N LEU A 116 -24.55 -26.96 43.54
CA LEU A 116 -25.72 -26.63 44.35
C LEU A 116 -26.83 -27.67 44.23
N LEU A 117 -27.07 -28.18 43.01
CA LEU A 117 -28.03 -29.27 42.80
C LEU A 117 -27.62 -30.55 43.53
N ARG A 118 -26.32 -30.87 43.61
CA ARG A 118 -25.84 -32.03 44.37
C ARG A 118 -25.97 -31.87 45.88
N GLU A 119 -25.81 -30.65 46.40
CA GLU A 119 -25.96 -30.35 47.82
C GLU A 119 -27.43 -30.39 48.29
N ASN A 120 -28.38 -29.99 47.43
CA ASN A 120 -29.83 -30.01 47.74
C ASN A 120 -30.50 -31.40 47.65
N VAL A 121 -29.79 -32.41 47.14
CA VAL A 121 -30.31 -33.80 47.01
C VAL A 121 -29.89 -34.68 48.21
N ARG A 122 -29.07 -34.15 49.12
CA ARG A 122 -28.73 -34.77 50.41
C ARG A 122 -29.59 -34.22 51.53
#